data_AF-A0A2S1H3F3-F1
#
_entry.id   AF-A0A2S1H3F3-F1
#
_cell.length_a   1.000
_cell.length_b   1.000
_cell.length_c   1.000
_cell.angle_alpha   90.00
_cell.angle_beta   90.00
_cell.angle_gamma   90.00
#
_symmetry.space_group_name_H-M   'P 1'
#
loop_
_entity.id
_entity.type
_entity.pdbx_description
1 polymer ?
#
loop_
_entity_poly.entity_id
_entity_poly.type
_entity_poly.pdbx_seq_one_letter_code
_entity_poly.pdbx_strand_id
1 'polypeptide(L)'
;MKLSIHPLFMLLLFLIVLYGNIALYSVLIISLLVHELGHLLAAKLVGAKIQRCIIMPYGGEITLKNELQLSYNQMTLIALGGPIATCFGIVMAGMLPENLSTSFIEIQLLLLAVNLVPIWPLDGAKILCFLLLNHYKKIIVYERYLTISFYLLTAIIIVLLYLLPRSLSLVVISLFLWSKVIGEWRNRKYRSAFEKLVMNRLT
;
A
#
# COMPACT_ATOMS: atom_id res chain seq x y z
N MET A 1 15.59 11.19 5.64
CA MET A 1 14.53 10.16 5.61
C MET A 1 14.72 9.24 6.80
N LYS A 2 13.69 9.02 7.62
CA LYS A 2 13.73 8.02 8.71
C LYS A 2 13.09 6.72 8.22
N LEU A 3 13.85 5.62 8.23
CA LEU A 3 13.30 4.27 7.97
C LEU A 3 12.90 3.64 9.31
N SER A 4 11.73 3.02 9.38
CA SER A 4 11.26 2.31 10.57
C SER A 4 10.59 1.02 10.16
N ILE A 5 10.63 0.01 11.03
CA ILE A 5 9.92 -1.25 10.83
C ILE A 5 8.82 -1.33 11.88
N HIS A 6 7.61 -1.68 11.47
CA HIS A 6 6.50 -1.83 12.40
C HIS A 6 6.67 -3.13 13.20
N PRO A 7 6.41 -3.15 14.53
CA PRO A 7 6.54 -4.36 15.35
C PRO A 7 5.75 -5.56 14.83
N LEU A 8 4.58 -5.30 14.23
CA LEU A 8 3.73 -6.36 13.66
C LEU A 8 4.35 -6.99 12.41
N PHE A 9 5.19 -6.26 11.65
CA PHE A 9 5.97 -6.82 10.55
C PHE A 9 7.10 -7.71 11.08
N MET A 10 7.77 -7.31 12.17
CA MET A 10 8.78 -8.15 12.84
C MET A 10 8.17 -9.46 13.36
N LEU A 11 6.96 -9.39 13.95
CA LEU A 11 6.23 -10.58 14.38
C LEU A 11 5.88 -11.48 13.19
N LEU A 12 5.41 -10.90 12.08
CA LEU A 12 5.12 -11.64 10.86
C LEU A 12 6.37 -12.35 10.33
N LEU A 13 7.51 -11.66 10.26
CA LEU A 13 8.80 -12.24 9.86
C LEU A 13 9.20 -13.40 10.77
N PHE A 14 9.03 -13.26 12.08
CA PHE A 14 9.35 -14.32 13.03
C PHE A 14 8.49 -15.58 12.81
N LEU A 15 7.17 -15.42 12.64
CA LEU A 15 6.25 -16.53 12.35
C LEU A 15 6.58 -17.21 11.02
N ILE A 16 6.96 -16.43 10.02
CA ILE A 16 7.40 -16.88 8.70
C ILE A 16 8.64 -17.79 8.79
N VAL A 17 9.63 -17.39 9.59
CA VAL A 17 10.86 -18.17 9.80
C VAL A 17 10.54 -19.50 10.47
N LEU A 18 9.63 -19.52 11.45
CA LEU A 18 9.21 -20.75 12.13
C LEU A 18 8.44 -21.71 11.22
N TYR A 19 7.71 -21.20 10.22
CA TYR A 19 6.90 -22.02 9.30
C TYR A 19 7.73 -22.75 8.22
N GLY A 20 9.03 -22.47 8.14
CA GLY A 20 10.00 -23.33 7.43
C GLY A 20 10.19 -23.10 5.93
N ASN A 21 9.43 -22.21 5.27
CA ASN A 21 9.59 -21.92 3.83
C ASN A 21 10.38 -20.63 3.56
N ILE A 22 11.60 -20.55 4.09
CA ILE A 22 12.45 -19.35 4.06
C ILE A 22 12.67 -18.82 2.62
N ALA A 23 12.83 -19.72 1.64
CA ALA A 23 13.03 -19.35 0.24
C ALA A 23 11.85 -18.54 -0.31
N LEU A 24 10.62 -19.08 -0.22
CA LEU A 24 9.43 -18.40 -0.74
C LEU A 24 9.21 -17.03 -0.06
N TYR A 25 9.39 -16.96 1.25
CA TYR A 25 9.23 -15.71 1.98
C TYR A 25 10.32 -14.68 1.66
N SER A 26 11.54 -15.13 1.35
CA SER A 26 12.61 -14.24 0.89
C SER A 26 12.26 -13.60 -0.45
N VAL A 27 11.74 -14.41 -1.39
CA VAL A 27 11.26 -13.93 -2.70
C VAL A 27 10.11 -12.92 -2.52
N LEU A 28 9.19 -13.17 -1.59
CA LEU A 28 8.10 -12.25 -1.24
C LEU A 28 8.62 -10.92 -0.71
N ILE A 29 9.53 -10.94 0.26
CA ILE A 29 10.09 -9.72 0.84
C ILE A 29 10.88 -8.93 -0.21
N ILE A 30 11.68 -9.59 -1.03
CA ILE A 30 12.43 -8.94 -2.12
C ILE A 30 11.46 -8.29 -3.11
N SER A 31 10.40 -9.00 -3.51
CA SER A 31 9.38 -8.47 -4.43
C SER A 31 8.68 -7.24 -3.84
N LEU A 32 8.33 -7.29 -2.55
CA LEU A 32 7.75 -6.16 -1.84
C LEU A 32 8.73 -4.97 -1.77
N LEU A 33 10.01 -5.22 -1.50
CA LEU A 33 11.02 -4.16 -1.48
C LEU A 33 11.19 -3.51 -2.86
N VAL A 34 11.19 -4.30 -3.94
CA VAL A 34 11.25 -3.77 -5.32
C VAL A 34 10.05 -2.86 -5.59
N HIS A 35 8.86 -3.27 -5.17
CA HIS A 35 7.64 -2.46 -5.28
C HIS A 35 7.75 -1.15 -4.50
N GLU A 36 8.14 -1.18 -3.21
CA GLU A 36 8.29 0.03 -2.41
C GLU A 36 9.37 0.98 -2.93
N LEU A 37 10.46 0.43 -3.48
CA LEU A 37 11.48 1.22 -4.16
C LEU A 37 10.91 1.98 -5.35
N GLY A 38 9.94 1.41 -6.07
CA GLY A 38 9.19 2.08 -7.13
C GLY A 38 8.51 3.36 -6.65
N HIS A 39 7.80 3.32 -5.53
CA HIS A 39 7.19 4.50 -4.93
C HIS A 39 8.23 5.55 -4.50
N LEU A 40 9.33 5.11 -3.88
CA LEU A 40 10.40 6.01 -3.44
C LEU A 40 11.09 6.72 -4.60
N LEU A 41 11.32 6.01 -5.71
CA LEU A 41 11.88 6.58 -6.93
C LEU A 41 10.90 7.57 -7.56
N ALA A 42 9.62 7.20 -7.71
CA ALA A 42 8.60 8.11 -8.23
C ALA A 42 8.46 9.38 -7.38
N ALA A 43 8.49 9.26 -6.06
CA ALA A 43 8.48 10.39 -5.13
C ALA A 43 9.69 11.32 -5.32
N LYS A 44 10.89 10.76 -5.53
CA LYS A 44 12.08 11.58 -5.84
C LYS A 44 11.94 12.29 -7.19
N LEU A 45 11.45 11.61 -8.23
CA LEU A 45 11.30 12.16 -9.58
C LEU A 45 10.36 13.37 -9.62
N VAL A 46 9.28 13.35 -8.84
CA VAL A 46 8.32 14.47 -8.76
C VAL A 46 8.72 15.55 -7.75
N GLY A 47 9.91 15.46 -7.15
CA GLY A 47 10.41 16.44 -6.18
C GLY A 47 9.79 16.36 -4.79
N ALA A 48 9.15 15.24 -4.43
CA ALA A 48 8.57 15.06 -3.10
C ALA A 48 9.66 14.85 -2.03
N LYS A 49 9.50 15.52 -0.88
CA LYS A 49 10.43 15.44 0.25
C LYS A 49 10.00 14.33 1.21
N ILE A 50 10.61 13.16 1.09
CA ILE A 50 10.31 11.99 1.91
C ILE A 50 10.79 12.21 3.36
N GLN A 51 9.83 12.26 4.30
CA GLN A 51 10.12 12.44 5.72
C GLN A 51 10.41 11.09 6.39
N ARG A 52 9.52 10.12 6.21
CA ARG A 52 9.56 8.81 6.86
C ARG A 52 9.06 7.71 5.92
N CYS A 53 9.65 6.52 6.03
CA CYS A 53 9.16 5.30 5.40
C CYS A 53 9.01 4.24 6.51
N ILE A 54 7.82 3.66 6.66
CA ILE A 54 7.53 2.62 7.66
C ILE A 54 7.17 1.33 6.93
N ILE A 55 7.91 0.25 7.18
CA ILE A 55 7.57 -1.07 6.66
C ILE A 55 6.48 -1.67 7.55
N MET A 56 5.29 -1.84 6.97
CA MET A 56 4.09 -2.40 7.57
C MET A 56 3.88 -3.85 7.10
N PRO A 57 3.05 -4.64 7.82
CA PRO A 57 2.69 -6.01 7.43
C PRO A 57 2.09 -6.15 6.02
N TYR A 58 1.51 -5.08 5.50
CA TYR A 58 0.80 -5.06 4.23
C TYR A 58 1.56 -4.27 3.13
N GLY A 59 2.74 -3.70 3.44
CA GLY A 59 3.52 -2.87 2.52
C GLY A 59 4.25 -1.73 3.21
N GLY A 60 4.71 -0.74 2.46
CA GLY A 60 5.37 0.47 2.97
C GLY A 60 4.41 1.66 3.10
N GLU A 61 4.45 2.34 4.24
CA GLU A 61 3.82 3.66 4.40
C GLU A 61 4.88 4.76 4.26
N ILE A 62 4.76 5.58 3.21
CA ILE A 62 5.63 6.75 2.97
C ILE A 62 4.93 8.02 3.46
N THR A 63 5.58 8.77 4.35
CA THR A 63 5.12 10.09 4.79
C THR A 63 5.93 11.18 4.09
N LEU A 64 5.24 12.11 3.43
CA LEU A 64 5.84 13.22 2.68
C LEU A 64 5.74 14.53 3.46
N LYS A 65 6.84 15.28 3.56
CA LYS A 65 6.88 16.57 4.28
C LYS A 65 6.06 17.65 3.57
N ASN A 66 6.02 17.60 2.24
CA ASN A 66 5.35 18.57 1.37
C ASN A 66 4.10 18.00 0.68
N GLU A 67 3.43 17.02 1.31
CA GLU A 67 2.25 16.36 0.73
C GLU A 67 1.20 17.36 0.24
N LEU A 68 0.86 18.39 1.04
CA LEU A 68 -0.15 19.39 0.69
C LEU A 68 0.23 20.30 -0.48
N GLN A 69 1.51 20.35 -0.86
CA GLN A 69 2.02 21.15 -1.98
C GLN A 69 2.06 20.37 -3.29
N LEU A 70 1.89 19.04 -3.24
CA LEU A 70 1.92 18.20 -4.43
C LEU A 70 0.55 18.22 -5.12
N SER A 71 0.57 18.31 -6.44
CA SER A 71 -0.64 18.11 -7.25
C SER A 71 -1.11 16.65 -7.17
N TYR A 72 -2.40 16.42 -7.40
CA TYR A 72 -2.94 15.06 -7.42
C TYR A 72 -2.30 14.20 -8.53
N ASN A 73 -1.92 14.79 -9.67
CA ASN A 73 -1.17 14.09 -10.70
C ASN A 73 0.18 13.58 -10.22
N GLN A 74 0.91 14.38 -9.43
CA GLN A 74 2.17 13.94 -8.81
C GLN A 74 1.90 12.83 -7.79
N MET A 75 0.83 12.91 -7.01
CA MET A 75 0.44 11.84 -6.09
C MET A 75 0.06 10.54 -6.81
N THR A 76 -0.63 10.64 -7.95
CA THR A 76 -0.91 9.49 -8.83
C THR A 76 0.37 8.87 -9.36
N LEU A 77 1.34 9.66 -9.82
CA LEU A 77 2.64 9.16 -10.28
C LEU A 77 3.40 8.43 -9.16
N ILE A 78 3.35 8.95 -7.93
CA ILE A 78 3.93 8.27 -6.77
C ILE A 78 3.24 6.93 -6.53
N ALA A 79 1.91 6.89 -6.52
CA ALA A 79 1.14 5.67 -6.31
C ALA A 79 1.32 4.64 -7.44
N LEU A 80 1.59 5.08 -8.68
CA LEU A 80 1.93 4.20 -9.80
C LEU A 80 3.34 3.60 -9.69
N GLY A 81 4.24 4.22 -8.92
CA GLY A 81 5.63 3.80 -8.80
C GLY A 81 5.79 2.33 -8.41
N GLY A 82 5.03 1.86 -7.43
CA GLY A 82 5.04 0.47 -6.98
C GLY A 82 4.60 -0.51 -8.07
N PRO A 83 3.37 -0.38 -8.61
CA PRO A 83 2.91 -1.21 -9.73
C PRO A 83 3.86 -1.22 -10.93
N ILE A 84 4.44 -0.07 -11.30
CA ILE A 84 5.42 0.00 -12.41
C ILE A 84 6.68 -0.80 -12.07
N ALA A 85 7.23 -0.67 -10.86
CA ALA A 85 8.40 -1.42 -10.44
C ALA A 85 8.12 -2.94 -10.36
N THR A 86 6.93 -3.34 -9.93
CA THR A 86 6.46 -4.73 -9.96
C THR A 86 6.39 -5.27 -11.39
N CYS A 87 5.79 -4.54 -12.32
CA CYS A 87 5.76 -4.93 -13.74
C CYS A 87 7.17 -5.04 -14.34
N PHE A 88 8.06 -4.10 -14.02
CA PHE A 88 9.46 -4.19 -14.43
C PHE A 88 10.15 -5.44 -13.85
N GLY A 89 9.87 -5.77 -12.58
CA GLY A 89 10.35 -7.00 -11.95
C GLY A 89 9.92 -8.26 -12.70
N ILE A 90 8.67 -8.33 -13.17
CA ILE A 90 8.17 -9.46 -13.98
C ILE A 90 8.98 -9.61 -15.28
N VAL A 91 9.26 -8.51 -15.98
CA VAL A 91 10.05 -8.53 -17.22
C VAL A 91 11.48 -8.99 -16.92
N MET A 92 12.09 -8.48 -15.85
CA MET A 92 13.45 -8.85 -15.45
C MET A 92 13.57 -10.29 -14.94
N ALA A 93 12.47 -10.90 -14.50
CA ALA A 93 12.44 -12.27 -14.03
C ALA A 93 12.90 -13.28 -15.11
N GLY A 94 12.74 -12.94 -16.39
CA GLY A 94 13.24 -13.77 -17.50
C GLY A 94 14.76 -13.92 -17.53
N MET A 95 15.50 -13.09 -16.79
CA MET A 95 16.96 -13.18 -16.64
C MET A 95 17.40 -14.02 -15.43
N LEU A 96 16.45 -14.47 -14.61
CA LEU A 96 16.73 -15.30 -13.44
C LEU A 96 16.76 -16.79 -13.81
N PRO A 97 17.47 -17.63 -13.03
CA PRO A 97 17.36 -19.08 -13.12
C PRO A 97 15.90 -19.55 -13.02
N GLU A 98 15.52 -20.57 -13.80
CA GLU A 98 14.12 -21.02 -13.98
C GLU A 98 13.41 -21.35 -12.65
N ASN A 99 14.15 -21.97 -11.73
CA ASN A 99 13.68 -22.31 -10.38
C ASN A 99 13.34 -21.09 -9.51
N LEU A 100 13.96 -19.93 -9.76
CA LEU A 100 13.68 -18.68 -9.05
C LEU A 100 12.70 -17.80 -9.82
N SER A 101 12.79 -17.81 -11.15
CA SER A 101 12.00 -16.98 -12.06
C SER A 101 10.51 -17.23 -11.90
N THR A 102 10.09 -18.50 -11.90
CA THR A 102 8.68 -18.90 -11.77
C THR A 102 8.06 -18.38 -10.48
N SER A 103 8.66 -18.68 -9.32
CA SER A 103 8.18 -18.20 -8.02
C SER A 103 8.21 -16.68 -7.91
N PHE A 104 9.21 -16.00 -8.48
CA PHE A 104 9.28 -14.53 -8.46
C PHE A 104 8.17 -13.90 -9.30
N ILE A 105 7.89 -14.42 -10.51
CA ILE A 105 6.79 -13.94 -11.35
C ILE A 105 5.45 -14.13 -10.66
N GLU A 106 5.19 -15.31 -10.09
CA GLU A 106 3.94 -15.60 -9.37
C GLU A 106 3.72 -14.62 -8.21
N ILE A 107 4.77 -14.35 -7.42
CA ILE A 107 4.73 -13.41 -6.31
C ILE A 107 4.52 -11.98 -6.80
N GLN A 108 5.18 -11.55 -7.87
CA GLN A 108 5.00 -10.21 -8.43
C GLN A 108 3.59 -10.01 -8.98
N LEU A 109 3.03 -11.02 -9.66
CA LEU A 109 1.64 -11.00 -10.13
C LEU A 109 0.65 -10.92 -8.97
N LEU A 110 0.87 -11.70 -7.91
CA LEU A 110 0.05 -11.64 -6.69
C LEU A 110 0.14 -10.25 -6.04
N LEU A 111 1.36 -9.70 -5.92
CA LEU A 111 1.61 -8.38 -5.33
C LEU A 111 0.89 -7.28 -6.13
N LEU A 112 0.94 -7.36 -7.47
CA LEU A 112 0.25 -6.44 -8.37
C LEU A 112 -1.28 -6.57 -8.21
N ALA A 113 -1.79 -7.79 -8.23
CA ALA A 113 -3.22 -8.07 -8.12
C ALA A 113 -3.79 -7.52 -6.80
N VAL A 114 -3.11 -7.76 -5.68
CA VAL A 114 -3.51 -7.26 -4.36
C VAL A 114 -3.41 -5.74 -4.29
N ASN A 115 -2.30 -5.14 -4.70
CA ASN A 115 -2.12 -3.69 -4.57
C ASN A 115 -3.01 -2.88 -5.51
N LEU A 116 -3.50 -3.46 -6.62
CA LEU A 116 -4.44 -2.80 -7.53
C LEU A 116 -5.91 -2.91 -7.10
N VAL A 117 -6.23 -3.65 -6.03
CA VAL A 117 -7.59 -3.69 -5.48
C VAL A 117 -7.97 -2.28 -4.97
N PRO A 118 -9.21 -1.80 -5.23
CA PRO A 118 -9.67 -0.47 -4.80
C PRO A 118 -10.03 -0.42 -3.30
N ILE A 119 -9.14 -0.93 -2.43
CA ILE A 119 -9.24 -0.86 -0.97
C ILE A 119 -8.21 0.14 -0.45
N TRP A 120 -8.64 1.15 0.29
CA TRP A 120 -7.73 2.07 0.97
C TRP A 120 -6.99 1.34 2.11
N PRO A 121 -5.65 1.48 2.24
CA PRO A 121 -4.75 2.41 1.55
C PRO A 121 -3.90 1.77 0.43
N LEU A 122 -4.37 0.71 -0.23
CA LEU A 122 -3.66 0.07 -1.35
C LEU A 122 -3.55 1.01 -2.56
N ASP A 123 -2.60 0.73 -3.44
CA ASP A 123 -2.23 1.65 -4.52
C ASP A 123 -3.33 1.85 -5.55
N GLY A 124 -4.08 0.81 -5.91
CA GLY A 124 -5.22 0.91 -6.82
C GLY A 124 -6.25 1.91 -6.31
N ALA A 125 -6.56 1.87 -5.01
CA ALA A 125 -7.43 2.87 -4.38
C ALA A 125 -6.83 4.28 -4.44
N LYS A 126 -5.53 4.44 -4.13
CA LYS A 126 -4.84 5.73 -4.18
C LYS A 126 -4.82 6.32 -5.59
N ILE A 127 -4.43 5.53 -6.59
CA ILE A 127 -4.36 5.92 -8.01
C ILE A 127 -5.71 6.45 -8.47
N LEU A 128 -6.78 5.66 -8.28
CA LEU A 128 -8.12 6.05 -8.72
C LEU A 128 -8.65 7.24 -7.90
N CYS A 129 -8.38 7.28 -6.59
CA CYS A 129 -8.75 8.41 -5.75
C CYS A 129 -8.13 9.72 -6.26
N PHE A 130 -6.80 9.76 -6.44
CA PHE A 130 -6.10 10.96 -6.88
C PHE A 130 -6.51 11.43 -8.28
N LEU A 131 -6.79 10.49 -9.20
CA LEU A 131 -7.34 10.83 -10.52
C LEU A 131 -8.72 11.51 -10.43
N LEU A 132 -9.59 11.02 -9.54
CA LEU A 132 -10.92 11.60 -9.32
C LEU A 132 -10.88 12.92 -8.57
N LEU A 133 -9.88 13.15 -7.70
CA LEU A 133 -9.70 14.42 -7.00
C LEU A 133 -9.42 15.61 -7.92
N ASN A 134 -8.97 15.36 -9.15
CA ASN A 134 -8.86 16.41 -10.17
C ASN A 134 -10.21 16.98 -10.63
N HIS A 135 -11.29 16.21 -10.49
CA HIS A 135 -12.61 16.54 -11.04
C HIS A 135 -13.70 16.70 -9.97
N TYR A 136 -13.52 16.07 -8.81
CA TYR A 136 -14.53 15.98 -7.77
C TYR A 136 -14.04 16.52 -6.43
N LYS A 137 -14.98 16.94 -5.57
CA LYS A 137 -14.67 17.46 -4.24
C LYS A 137 -14.00 16.39 -3.38
N LYS A 138 -12.87 16.76 -2.78
CA LYS A 138 -12.03 15.87 -1.96
C LYS A 138 -12.80 15.02 -0.96
N ILE A 139 -13.64 15.63 -0.14
CA ILE A 139 -14.36 14.93 0.91
C ILE A 139 -15.27 13.81 0.37
N ILE A 140 -15.92 14.03 -0.78
CA ILE A 140 -16.84 13.06 -1.40
C ILE A 140 -16.05 11.86 -1.91
N VAL A 141 -14.93 12.08 -2.58
CA VAL A 141 -14.09 11.01 -3.14
C VAL A 141 -13.54 10.14 -2.02
N TYR A 142 -12.92 10.73 -0.99
CA TYR A 142 -12.37 9.98 0.14
C TYR A 142 -13.44 9.20 0.91
N GLU A 143 -14.59 9.81 1.20
CA GLU A 143 -15.67 9.10 1.90
C GLU A 143 -16.19 7.91 1.09
N ARG A 144 -16.31 8.03 -0.23
CA ARG A 144 -16.71 6.92 -1.10
C ARG A 144 -15.69 5.78 -1.07
N TYR A 145 -14.39 6.06 -1.22
CA TYR A 145 -13.36 5.02 -1.16
C TYR A 145 -13.30 4.34 0.21
N LEU A 146 -13.37 5.09 1.30
CA LEU A 146 -13.38 4.51 2.65
C LEU A 146 -14.61 3.62 2.86
N THR A 147 -15.78 4.04 2.37
CA THR A 147 -17.02 3.24 2.43
C THR A 147 -16.90 1.94 1.63
N ILE A 148 -16.45 2.03 0.37
CA ILE A 148 -16.22 0.85 -0.48
C ILE A 148 -15.22 -0.10 0.17
N SER A 149 -14.11 0.43 0.67
CA SER A 149 -13.06 -0.33 1.35
C SER A 149 -13.58 -1.06 2.58
N PHE A 150 -14.43 -0.39 3.37
CA PHE A 150 -15.06 -0.98 4.55
C PHE A 150 -15.90 -2.21 4.16
N TYR A 151 -16.83 -2.08 3.22
CA TYR A 151 -17.68 -3.18 2.80
C TYR A 151 -16.89 -4.33 2.17
N LEU A 152 -15.95 -4.03 1.27
CA LEU A 152 -15.11 -5.05 0.64
C LEU A 152 -14.27 -5.82 1.67
N LEU A 153 -13.62 -5.11 2.60
CA LEU A 153 -12.83 -5.76 3.65
C LEU A 153 -13.70 -6.60 4.58
N THR A 154 -14.91 -6.13 4.95
CA THR A 154 -15.82 -6.95 5.76
C THR A 154 -16.22 -8.24 5.07
N ALA A 155 -16.53 -8.20 3.78
CA ALA A 155 -16.86 -9.39 2.99
C ALA A 155 -15.66 -10.36 2.90
N ILE A 156 -14.47 -9.83 2.62
CA ILE A 156 -13.22 -10.62 2.58
C ILE A 156 -12.96 -11.29 3.92
N ILE A 157 -13.08 -10.57 5.03
CA ILE A 157 -12.85 -11.12 6.38
C ILE A 157 -13.84 -12.26 6.66
N ILE A 158 -15.13 -12.09 6.35
CA ILE A 158 -16.15 -13.13 6.55
C ILE A 158 -15.76 -14.41 5.79
N VAL A 159 -15.42 -14.29 4.50
CA VAL A 159 -15.00 -15.44 3.67
C VAL A 159 -13.74 -16.09 4.25
N LEU A 160 -12.74 -15.29 4.65
CA LEU A 160 -11.50 -15.82 5.21
C LEU A 160 -11.71 -16.53 6.55
N LEU A 161 -12.64 -16.08 7.39
CA LEU A 161 -12.97 -16.74 8.66
C LEU A 161 -13.52 -18.16 8.45
N TYR A 162 -14.31 -18.39 7.39
CA TYR A 162 -14.79 -19.74 7.03
C TYR A 162 -13.66 -20.69 6.60
N LEU A 163 -12.51 -20.16 6.17
CA LEU A 163 -11.36 -20.93 5.67
C LEU A 163 -10.29 -21.18 6.74
N LEU A 164 -10.58 -20.88 8.01
CA LEU A 164 -9.66 -21.15 9.10
C LEU A 164 -9.41 -22.66 9.28
N PRO A 165 -8.18 -23.07 9.66
CA PRO A 165 -7.06 -22.24 10.10
C PRO A 165 -6.12 -21.77 8.96
N ARG A 166 -6.32 -22.22 7.72
CA ARG A 166 -5.38 -21.98 6.61
C ARG A 166 -5.21 -20.50 6.25
N SER A 167 -6.25 -19.70 6.46
CA SER A 167 -6.32 -18.27 6.14
C SER A 167 -5.83 -17.33 7.25
N LEU A 168 -5.28 -17.85 8.35
CA LEU A 168 -4.98 -17.06 9.57
C LEU A 168 -4.14 -15.80 9.28
N SER A 169 -3.08 -15.91 8.48
CA SER A 169 -2.23 -14.77 8.11
C SER A 169 -3.00 -13.69 7.35
N LEU A 170 -3.87 -14.08 6.42
CA LEU A 170 -4.70 -13.16 5.63
C LEU A 170 -5.78 -12.51 6.48
N VAL A 171 -6.36 -13.23 7.43
CA VAL A 171 -7.33 -12.67 8.40
C VAL A 171 -6.66 -11.57 9.23
N VAL A 172 -5.46 -11.81 9.75
CA VAL A 172 -4.70 -10.82 10.54
C VAL A 172 -4.41 -9.56 9.72
N ILE A 173 -3.93 -9.69 8.49
CA ILE A 173 -3.66 -8.56 7.60
C ILE A 173 -4.95 -7.81 7.26
N SER A 174 -6.03 -8.52 6.95
CA SER A 174 -7.32 -7.92 6.60
C SER A 174 -7.94 -7.16 7.77
N LEU A 175 -7.86 -7.70 9.00
CA LEU A 175 -8.29 -7.00 10.22
C LEU A 175 -7.46 -5.75 10.47
N PHE A 176 -6.15 -5.81 10.24
CA PHE A 176 -5.29 -4.64 10.35
C PHE A 176 -5.69 -3.54 9.34
N LEU A 177 -5.90 -3.89 8.07
CA LEU A 177 -6.38 -2.95 7.05
C LEU A 177 -7.75 -2.37 7.40
N TRP A 178 -8.66 -3.21 7.92
CA TRP A 178 -9.98 -2.78 8.35
C TRP A 178 -9.90 -1.77 9.50
N SER A 179 -9.01 -1.99 10.48
CA SER A 179 -8.76 -1.02 11.55
C SER A 179 -8.24 0.33 11.04
N LYS A 180 -7.42 0.32 9.98
CA LYS A 180 -6.91 1.53 9.32
C LYS A 180 -8.03 2.29 8.62
N VAL A 181 -8.91 1.61 7.89
CA VAL A 181 -10.08 2.23 7.24
C VAL A 181 -10.99 2.91 8.26
N ILE A 182 -11.26 2.26 9.40
CA ILE A 182 -12.06 2.86 10.49
C ILE A 182 -11.36 4.09 11.09
N GLY A 183 -10.05 4.00 11.31
CA GLY A 183 -9.25 5.11 11.82
C GLY A 183 -9.31 6.33 10.90
N GLU A 184 -9.10 6.12 9.60
CA GLU A 184 -9.22 7.17 8.58
C GLU A 184 -10.64 7.74 8.51
N TRP A 185 -11.66 6.88 8.56
CA TRP A 185 -13.05 7.32 8.60
C TRP A 185 -13.32 8.24 9.79
N ARG A 186 -12.88 7.87 11.00
CA ARG A 186 -13.07 8.70 12.19
C ARG A 186 -12.36 10.05 12.09
N ASN A 187 -11.16 10.06 11.49
CA ASN A 187 -10.31 11.25 11.43
C ASN A 187 -10.56 12.17 10.22
N ARG A 188 -11.38 11.75 9.24
CA ARG A 188 -11.59 12.46 7.97
C ARG A 188 -12.01 13.94 8.12
N LYS A 189 -12.92 14.24 9.05
CA LYS A 189 -13.44 15.61 9.28
C LYS A 189 -12.35 16.50 9.87
N TYR A 190 -11.57 15.98 10.81
CA TYR A 190 -10.43 16.67 11.39
C TYR A 190 -9.35 16.97 10.34
N ARG A 191 -9.02 15.99 9.49
CA ARG A 191 -8.05 16.18 8.40
C ARG A 191 -8.50 17.25 7.42
N SER A 192 -9.77 17.22 6.99
CA SER A 192 -10.30 18.24 6.08
C SER A 192 -10.32 19.64 6.70
N ALA A 193 -10.65 19.77 8.00
CA ALA A 193 -10.62 21.06 8.70
C ALA A 193 -9.19 21.60 8.85
N PHE A 194 -8.24 20.75 9.24
CA PHE A 194 -6.83 21.10 9.36
C PHE A 194 -6.23 21.58 8.03
N GLU A 195 -6.48 20.85 6.95
CA GLU A 195 -5.99 21.23 5.63
C GLU A 195 -6.51 22.59 5.18
N LYS A 196 -7.81 22.89 5.39
CA LYS A 196 -8.37 24.21 5.09
C LYS A 196 -7.65 25.32 5.85
N LEU A 197 -7.37 25.12 7.14
CA LEU A 197 -6.67 26.10 7.97
C LEU A 197 -5.22 26.32 7.51
N VAL A 198 -4.52 25.26 7.12
CA VAL A 198 -3.14 25.36 6.64
C VAL A 198 -3.08 26.03 5.25
N MET A 199 -3.98 25.66 4.33
CA MET A 199 -4.01 26.25 2.99
C MET A 199 -4.33 27.75 3.03
N ASN A 200 -5.28 28.16 3.89
CA ASN A 200 -5.60 29.59 4.08
C ASN A 200 -4.45 30.43 4.66
N ARG A 201 -3.40 29.81 5.22
CA ARG A 201 -2.20 30.50 5.71
C ARG A 201 -1.07 30.55 4.67
N LEU A 202 -1.18 29.79 3.59
CA LEU A 202 -0.19 29.71 2.52
C LEU A 202 -0.59 30.53 1.28
N THR A 203 -1.84 30.96 1.19
CA THR A 203 -2.41 31.90 0.20
C THR A 203 -2.50 33.30 0.78
#